data_AF-V5SAL5-F1
#
_entry.id   AF-V5SAL5-F1
#
_cell.length_a   1.000
_cell.length_b   1.000
_cell.length_c   1.000
_cell.angle_alpha   90.00
_cell.angle_beta   90.00
_cell.angle_gamma   90.00
#
_symmetry.space_group_name_H-M   'P 1'
#
loop_
_entity.id
_entity.type
_entity.pdbx_description
1 polymer ?
#
loop_
_entity_poly.entity_id
_entity_poly.type
_entity_poly.pdbx_seq_one_letter_code
_entity_poly.pdbx_strand_id
1 'polypeptide(L)'
;MKRHIILSLPAIALATGLAWAEAHDHRHHGHEAHTEHDHGKAGDTKSEATRAYEAANARMHDGMNAALTGDADVDFMKGMIPHHQGAIDMAKIVLKYGKDAETRKLAEEIIAAQTKEIVLMKEWLATRGAE
;
A
#
# COMPACT_ATOMS: atom_id res chain seq x y z
N MET A 1 -10.79 55.28 -12.30
CA MET A 1 -12.01 55.53 -11.50
C MET A 1 -12.32 54.27 -10.69
N LYS A 2 -12.52 54.46 -9.38
CA LYS A 2 -13.12 53.57 -8.35
C LYS A 2 -12.44 52.22 -8.07
N ARG A 3 -11.66 52.23 -6.98
CA ARG A 3 -11.20 51.11 -6.15
C ARG A 3 -12.42 50.57 -5.38
N HIS A 4 -12.61 49.26 -5.33
CA HIS A 4 -13.45 48.62 -4.32
C HIS A 4 -12.58 47.68 -3.50
N ILE A 5 -12.16 48.20 -2.34
CA ILE A 5 -11.50 47.47 -1.27
C ILE A 5 -12.62 46.81 -0.48
N ILE A 6 -12.75 45.49 -0.57
CA ILE A 6 -13.60 44.72 0.35
C ILE A 6 -12.69 44.23 1.47
N LEU A 7 -12.65 45.02 2.55
CA LEU A 7 -12.09 44.64 3.85
C LEU A 7 -13.12 43.76 4.55
N SER A 8 -13.02 42.45 4.38
CA SER A 8 -13.66 41.50 5.29
C SER A 8 -12.68 41.20 6.43
N LEU A 9 -12.93 41.78 7.59
CA LEU A 9 -12.26 41.45 8.85
C LEU A 9 -12.53 39.97 9.20
N PRO A 10 -11.52 39.11 9.38
CA PRO A 10 -11.72 37.88 10.12
C PRO A 10 -11.75 38.23 11.61
N ALA A 11 -12.92 38.08 12.23
CA ALA A 11 -13.05 38.10 13.68
C ALA A 11 -12.25 36.91 14.26
N ILE A 12 -11.21 37.24 15.02
CA ILE A 12 -10.45 36.29 15.83
C ILE A 12 -11.33 35.89 17.01
N ALA A 13 -11.78 34.63 17.04
CA ALA A 13 -12.30 34.01 18.24
C ALA A 13 -11.25 33.02 18.78
N LEU A 14 -10.39 33.51 19.68
CA LEU A 14 -9.69 32.65 20.62
C LEU A 14 -10.71 32.20 21.68
N ALA A 15 -11.12 30.93 21.62
CA ALA A 15 -11.75 30.25 22.73
C ALA A 15 -10.75 29.23 23.27
N THR A 16 -10.18 29.56 24.42
CA THR A 16 -9.31 28.70 25.23
C THR A 16 -10.12 27.53 25.81
N GLY A 17 -9.44 26.39 25.97
CA GLY A 17 -10.01 25.07 26.15
C GLY A 17 -10.88 24.83 27.39
N LEU A 18 -11.71 23.80 27.28
CA LEU A 18 -11.94 22.83 28.34
C LEU A 18 -12.12 21.46 27.65
N ALA A 19 -11.13 20.60 27.82
CA ALA A 19 -11.18 19.21 27.45
C ALA A 19 -12.16 18.47 28.37
N TRP A 20 -13.18 17.84 27.80
CA TRP A 20 -13.92 16.77 28.46
C TRP A 20 -13.36 15.47 27.90
N ALA A 21 -12.55 14.79 28.71
CA ALA A 21 -12.09 13.45 28.45
C ALA A 21 -13.22 12.49 28.84
N GLU A 22 -14.00 12.04 27.86
CA GLU A 22 -14.91 10.91 28.06
C GLU A 22 -14.05 9.64 28.02
N ALA A 23 -13.76 9.08 29.20
CA ALA A 23 -13.12 7.79 29.32
C ALA A 23 -14.11 6.71 28.89
N HIS A 24 -14.00 6.22 27.64
CA HIS A 24 -14.65 4.97 27.25
C HIS A 24 -13.86 3.81 27.86
N ASP A 25 -14.44 3.22 28.92
CA ASP A 25 -14.09 1.91 29.48
C ASP A 25 -14.32 0.84 28.40
N HIS A 26 -13.33 0.64 27.53
CA HIS A 26 -13.28 -0.55 26.69
C HIS A 26 -12.82 -1.70 27.57
N ARG A 27 -13.80 -2.42 28.12
CA ARG A 27 -13.61 -3.73 28.72
C ARG A 27 -12.78 -4.60 27.77
N HIS A 28 -11.59 -4.96 28.23
CA HIS A 28 -10.75 -5.98 27.63
C HIS A 28 -11.53 -7.30 27.60
N HIS A 29 -12.06 -7.66 26.44
CA HIS A 29 -12.37 -9.06 26.12
C HIS A 29 -11.04 -9.77 25.92
N GLY A 30 -10.80 -10.77 26.76
CA GLY A 30 -9.58 -11.54 26.78
C GLY A 30 -9.24 -12.08 25.40
N HIS A 31 -7.95 -12.06 25.09
CA HIS A 31 -7.39 -12.85 24.01
C HIS A 31 -7.70 -14.32 24.29
N GLU A 32 -8.82 -14.80 23.75
CA GLU A 32 -8.99 -16.22 23.47
C GLU A 32 -7.84 -16.60 22.57
N ALA A 33 -7.02 -17.53 23.07
CA ALA A 33 -5.99 -18.19 22.31
C ALA A 33 -6.57 -18.57 20.95
N HIS A 34 -6.01 -17.99 19.88
CA HIS A 34 -6.27 -18.45 18.53
C HIS A 34 -5.75 -19.87 18.46
N THR A 35 -6.65 -20.81 18.71
CA THR A 35 -6.48 -22.24 18.52
C THR A 35 -5.72 -22.43 17.22
N GLU A 36 -4.57 -23.09 17.28
CA GLU A 36 -3.92 -23.67 16.11
C GLU A 36 -5.00 -24.46 15.37
N HIS A 37 -5.50 -23.88 14.28
CA HIS A 37 -6.30 -24.63 13.34
C HIS A 37 -5.31 -25.55 12.64
N ASP A 38 -5.25 -26.78 13.17
CA ASP A 38 -4.84 -27.98 12.48
C ASP A 38 -5.36 -27.93 11.04
N HIS A 39 -4.50 -27.52 10.12
CA HIS A 39 -4.76 -27.66 8.70
C HIS A 39 -4.51 -29.11 8.34
N GLY A 40 -5.49 -29.93 8.75
CA GLY A 40 -5.71 -31.26 8.23
C GLY A 40 -5.53 -31.25 6.72
N LYS A 41 -4.82 -32.28 6.27
CA LYS A 41 -4.41 -32.60 4.90
C LYS A 41 -5.62 -32.67 3.95
N ALA A 42 -6.23 -31.54 3.64
CA ALA A 42 -7.24 -31.38 2.60
C ALA A 42 -6.51 -31.01 1.31
N GLY A 43 -6.63 -31.87 0.29
CA GLY A 43 -5.98 -31.67 -1.00
C GLY A 43 -6.24 -30.28 -1.57
N ASP A 44 -5.21 -29.74 -2.19
CA ASP A 44 -5.06 -28.40 -2.75
C ASP A 44 -6.20 -28.01 -3.73
N THR A 45 -7.34 -27.54 -3.22
CA THR A 45 -8.55 -27.19 -3.99
C THR A 45 -8.47 -25.81 -4.66
N LYS A 46 -7.36 -25.09 -4.50
CA LYS A 46 -7.21 -23.75 -5.09
C LYS A 46 -6.96 -23.86 -6.60
N SER A 47 -7.40 -22.85 -7.36
CA SER A 47 -7.01 -22.74 -8.77
C SER A 47 -5.53 -22.37 -8.89
N GLU A 48 -4.88 -22.74 -9.99
CA GLU A 48 -3.50 -22.29 -10.26
C GLU A 48 -3.36 -20.77 -10.25
N ALA A 49 -4.37 -20.06 -10.76
CA ALA A 49 -4.42 -18.60 -10.73
C ALA A 49 -4.43 -18.07 -9.29
N THR A 50 -5.27 -18.65 -8.42
CA THR A 50 -5.34 -18.29 -6.99
C THR A 50 -3.99 -18.50 -6.30
N ARG A 51 -3.36 -19.68 -6.49
CA ARG A 51 -2.03 -19.95 -5.93
C ARG A 51 -0.98 -18.96 -6.45
N ALA A 52 -1.06 -18.57 -7.73
CA ALA A 52 -0.14 -17.60 -8.29
C ALA A 52 -0.31 -16.21 -7.66
N TYR A 53 -1.54 -15.74 -7.45
CA TYR A 53 -1.82 -14.48 -6.77
C TYR A 53 -1.33 -14.50 -5.32
N GLU A 54 -1.61 -15.57 -4.58
CA GLU A 54 -1.11 -15.73 -3.21
C GLU A 54 0.41 -15.68 -3.15
N ALA A 55 1.09 -16.35 -4.07
CA ALA A 55 2.55 -16.32 -4.16
C ALA A 55 3.10 -14.93 -4.54
N ALA A 56 2.44 -14.19 -5.44
CA ALA A 56 2.83 -12.82 -5.80
C ALA A 56 2.67 -11.87 -4.61
N ASN A 57 1.54 -11.94 -3.90
CA ASN A 57 1.27 -11.14 -2.71
C ASN A 57 2.27 -11.45 -1.59
N ALA A 58 2.60 -12.73 -1.38
CA ALA A 58 3.60 -13.14 -0.39
C ALA A 58 4.98 -12.54 -0.69
N ARG A 59 5.46 -12.62 -1.94
CA ARG A 59 6.73 -12.03 -2.34
C ARG A 59 6.75 -10.50 -2.19
N MET A 60 5.64 -9.84 -2.54
CA MET A 60 5.49 -8.40 -2.37
C MET A 60 5.62 -8.01 -0.90
N HIS A 61 4.86 -8.66 0.00
CA HIS A 61 4.91 -8.37 1.43
C HIS A 61 6.28 -8.67 2.04
N ASP A 62 6.92 -9.77 1.64
CA ASP A 62 8.28 -10.11 2.08
C ASP A 62 9.27 -9.01 1.69
N GLY A 63 9.22 -8.54 0.43
CA GLY A 63 10.06 -7.43 -0.03
C GLY A 63 9.77 -6.10 0.66
N MET A 64 8.51 -5.84 1.04
CA MET A 64 8.12 -4.63 1.77
C MET A 64 8.52 -4.66 3.25
N ASN A 65 8.88 -5.83 3.80
CA ASN A 65 9.27 -5.99 5.21
C ASN A 65 10.74 -5.62 5.48
N ALA A 66 11.33 -4.75 4.66
CA ALA A 66 12.66 -4.22 4.89
C ALA A 66 12.67 -3.29 6.12
N ALA A 67 13.79 -3.27 6.84
CA ALA A 67 13.96 -2.37 7.98
C ALA A 67 13.88 -0.90 7.51
N LEU A 68 13.03 -0.12 8.18
CA LEU A 68 12.91 1.32 7.93
C LEU A 68 14.18 2.04 8.40
N THR A 69 14.62 2.98 7.59
CA THR A 69 15.82 3.79 7.84
C THR A 69 15.51 5.03 8.69
N GLY A 70 14.25 5.47 8.70
CA GLY A 70 13.81 6.71 9.33
C GLY A 70 13.88 7.93 8.40
N ASP A 71 14.43 7.77 7.19
CA ASP A 71 14.29 8.73 6.10
C ASP A 71 13.04 8.39 5.29
N ALA A 72 12.03 9.25 5.35
CA ALA A 72 10.74 9.01 4.73
C ALA A 72 10.81 8.85 3.20
N ASP A 73 11.70 9.58 2.53
CA ASP A 73 11.83 9.51 1.07
C ASP A 73 12.50 8.19 0.68
N VAL A 74 13.58 7.81 1.39
CA VAL A 74 14.26 6.53 1.16
C VAL A 74 13.32 5.36 1.45
N ASP A 75 12.61 5.40 2.58
CA ASP A 75 11.69 4.35 3.00
C ASP A 75 10.51 4.20 2.03
N PHE A 76 9.98 5.32 1.51
CA PHE A 76 8.97 5.30 0.44
C PHE A 76 9.49 4.62 -0.82
N MET A 77 10.67 5.04 -1.31
CA MET A 77 11.23 4.50 -2.56
C MET A 77 11.58 3.01 -2.42
N LYS A 78 12.17 2.62 -1.29
CA LYS A 78 12.49 1.21 -0.98
C LYS A 78 11.23 0.36 -0.84
N GLY A 79 10.19 0.87 -0.18
CA GLY A 79 8.92 0.15 -0.02
C GLY A 79 8.10 0.05 -1.30
N MET A 80 8.18 1.06 -2.17
CA MET A 80 7.40 1.08 -3.42
C MET A 80 7.97 0.17 -4.50
N ILE A 81 9.27 -0.11 -4.53
CA ILE A 81 9.87 -1.07 -5.47
C ILE A 81 9.20 -2.47 -5.38
N PRO A 82 9.17 -3.16 -4.23
CA PRO A 82 8.53 -4.47 -4.12
C PRO A 82 7.01 -4.38 -4.28
N HIS A 83 6.36 -3.30 -3.84
CA HIS A 83 4.93 -3.06 -4.10
C HIS A 83 4.63 -3.04 -5.61
N HIS A 84 5.41 -2.29 -6.38
CA HIS A 84 5.24 -2.19 -7.83
C HIS A 84 5.58 -3.52 -8.53
N GLN A 85 6.60 -4.22 -8.06
CA GLN A 85 6.93 -5.55 -8.56
C GLN A 85 5.78 -6.55 -8.32
N GLY A 86 5.12 -6.47 -7.16
CA GLY A 86 3.92 -7.25 -6.84
C GLY A 86 2.79 -6.99 -7.84
N ALA A 87 2.48 -5.72 -8.12
CA ALA A 87 1.46 -5.36 -9.10
C ALA A 87 1.80 -5.85 -10.52
N ILE A 88 3.08 -5.78 -10.94
CA ILE A 88 3.54 -6.34 -12.21
C ILE A 88 3.34 -7.86 -12.26
N ASP A 89 3.67 -8.56 -11.18
CA ASP A 89 3.50 -10.01 -11.08
C ASP A 89 2.01 -10.40 -11.17
N MET A 90 1.13 -9.67 -10.47
CA MET A 90 -0.33 -9.85 -10.53
C MET A 90 -0.89 -9.56 -11.93
N ALA A 91 -0.41 -8.52 -12.60
CA ALA A 91 -0.77 -8.19 -13.97
C ALA A 91 -0.38 -9.33 -14.93
N LYS A 92 0.82 -9.90 -14.78
CA LYS A 92 1.24 -11.09 -15.57
C LYS A 92 0.35 -12.30 -15.32
N ILE A 93 -0.14 -12.49 -14.09
CA ILE A 93 -1.05 -13.58 -13.75
C ILE A 93 -2.38 -13.42 -14.50
N VAL A 94 -2.97 -12.22 -14.54
CA VAL A 94 -4.22 -12.03 -15.29
C VAL A 94 -4.01 -12.14 -16.80
N LEU A 95 -2.84 -11.75 -17.32
CA LEU A 95 -2.50 -12.00 -18.74
C LEU A 95 -2.35 -13.50 -19.05
N LYS A 96 -1.97 -14.33 -18.08
CA LYS A 96 -1.84 -15.78 -18.24
C LYS A 96 -3.17 -16.52 -18.09
N TYR A 97 -3.96 -16.20 -17.08
CA TYR A 97 -5.16 -16.98 -16.72
C TYR A 97 -6.49 -16.26 -17.01
N GLY A 98 -6.48 -14.93 -17.10
CA GLY A 98 -7.65 -14.10 -17.34
C GLY A 98 -8.04 -14.03 -18.82
N LYS A 99 -9.35 -13.89 -19.06
CA LYS A 99 -9.95 -13.89 -20.41
C LYS A 99 -10.64 -12.58 -20.80
N ASP A 100 -10.97 -11.76 -19.81
CA ASP A 100 -11.63 -10.47 -20.03
C ASP A 100 -10.69 -9.46 -20.70
N ALA A 101 -11.15 -8.81 -21.77
CA ALA A 101 -10.31 -7.93 -22.58
C ALA A 101 -9.93 -6.63 -21.85
N GLU A 102 -10.85 -6.06 -21.08
CA GLU A 102 -10.60 -4.80 -20.36
C GLU A 102 -9.57 -5.01 -19.24
N THR A 103 -9.70 -6.10 -18.49
CA THR A 103 -8.77 -6.46 -17.41
C THR A 103 -7.37 -6.75 -17.95
N ARG A 104 -7.27 -7.41 -19.11
CA ARG A 104 -5.98 -7.68 -19.76
C ARG A 104 -5.33 -6.40 -20.28
N LYS A 105 -6.11 -5.48 -20.85
CA LYS A 105 -5.61 -4.17 -21.28
C LYS A 105 -5.06 -3.38 -20.09
N LEU A 106 -5.80 -3.34 -18.98
CA LEU A 106 -5.33 -2.70 -17.75
C LEU A 106 -4.02 -3.32 -17.25
N ALA A 107 -3.87 -4.64 -17.33
CA ALA A 107 -2.65 -5.33 -16.92
C ALA A 107 -1.42 -4.94 -17.78
N GLU A 108 -1.59 -4.80 -19.09
CA GLU A 108 -0.53 -4.32 -19.98
C GLU A 108 -0.11 -2.88 -19.64
N GLU A 109 -1.09 -2.01 -19.36
CA GLU A 109 -0.85 -0.62 -18.94
C GLU A 109 -0.11 -0.55 -17.59
N ILE A 110 -0.51 -1.37 -16.61
CA ILE A 110 0.15 -1.50 -15.30
C ILE A 110 1.61 -1.93 -15.49
N ILE A 111 1.88 -2.96 -16.29
CA ILE A 111 3.24 -3.44 -16.53
C ILE A 111 4.09 -2.33 -17.14
N ALA A 112 3.58 -1.62 -18.14
CA ALA A 112 4.32 -0.57 -18.83
C ALA A 112 4.63 0.64 -17.93
N ALA A 113 3.68 1.06 -17.10
CA ALA A 113 3.86 2.17 -16.17
C ALA A 113 4.81 1.80 -15.03
N GLN A 114 4.49 0.72 -14.31
CA GLN A 114 5.19 0.37 -13.07
C GLN A 114 6.62 -0.12 -13.31
N THR A 115 6.92 -0.69 -14.48
CA THR A 115 8.32 -1.00 -14.84
C THR A 115 9.16 0.26 -14.93
N LYS A 116 8.62 1.36 -15.48
CA LYS A 116 9.33 2.64 -15.58
C LYS A 116 9.51 3.28 -14.21
N GLU A 117 8.50 3.20 -13.36
CA GLU A 117 8.55 3.71 -11.98
C GLU A 117 9.59 2.96 -11.14
N ILE A 118 9.71 1.63 -11.28
CA ILE A 118 10.79 0.87 -10.63
C ILE A 118 12.17 1.35 -11.05
N VAL A 119 12.38 1.63 -12.35
CA VAL A 119 13.66 2.16 -12.84
C VAL A 119 13.95 3.52 -12.21
N LEU A 120 12.96 4.43 -12.21
CA LEU A 120 13.07 5.75 -11.60
C LEU A 120 13.44 5.65 -10.11
N MET A 121 12.75 4.78 -9.35
CA MET A 121 13.02 4.62 -7.92
C MET A 121 14.43 4.09 -7.66
N LYS A 122 14.88 3.11 -8.44
CA LYS A 122 16.24 2.56 -8.32
C LYS A 122 17.31 3.60 -8.65
N GLU A 123 17.14 4.35 -9.72
CA GLU A 123 18.06 5.43 -10.10
C GLU A 123 18.11 6.52 -9.01
N TRP A 124 16.96 6.89 -8.46
CA TRP A 124 16.88 7.88 -7.40
C TRP A 124 17.64 7.43 -6.14
N LEU A 125 17.50 6.16 -5.73
CA LEU A 125 18.22 5.58 -4.59
C LEU A 125 19.73 5.51 -4.85
N ALA A 126 20.14 5.08 -6.04
CA ALA A 126 21.54 4.98 -6.44
C ALA A 126 22.25 6.35 -6.38
N THR A 127 21.60 7.42 -6.83
CA THR A 127 22.17 8.79 -6.78
C THR A 127 22.41 9.31 -5.36
N ARG A 128 21.86 8.64 -4.34
CA ARG A 128 21.97 8.98 -2.91
C ARG A 128 22.76 7.96 -2.10
N GLY A 129 23.28 6.90 -2.73
CA GLY A 129 23.94 5.81 -2.03
C GLY A 129 23.03 5.05 -1.08
N ALA A 130 21.72 5.03 -1.37
CA ALA A 130 20.68 4.46 -0.52
C ALA A 130 20.10 3.17 -1.11
N GLU A 131 20.89 2.38 -1.83
CA GLU A 131 20.44 1.11 -2.44
C GLU A 131 20.00 0.06 -1.38
#